data_AF-A0A9E5I1U1-F1
#
_entry.id   AF-A0A9E5I1U1-F1
#
_cell.length_a   1.000
_cell.length_b   1.000
_cell.length_c   1.000
_cell.angle_alpha   90.00
_cell.angle_beta   90.00
_cell.angle_gamma   90.00
#
_symmetry.space_group_name_H-M   'P 1'
#
loop_
_entity.id
_entity.type
_entity.pdbx_description
1 polymer ?
#
loop_
_entity_poly.entity_id
_entity_poly.type
_entity_poly.pdbx_seq_one_letter_code
_entity_poly.pdbx_strand_id
1 'polypeptide(L)'
;ARDFLKTFPQLEGIKFTHGWGGAIDTCSRFSPFWGTAMGEKVSYVLGFTGLGVGATRFGAEVMLDLLDGLDTERTRLEMVRKKPFPFPPEPFRWLFVNLTQWSLHRADETGKRNIWLRVLDRFGLGFDS
;
A
#
# COMPACT_ATOMS: atom_id res chain seq x y z
N ALA A 1 3.05 -22.13 5.97
CA ALA A 1 3.72 -22.96 7.01
C ALA A 1 5.16 -23.31 6.64
N ARG A 2 5.43 -23.80 5.42
CA ARG A 2 6.78 -24.20 4.98
C ARG A 2 7.84 -23.11 5.22
N ASP A 3 7.63 -21.90 4.73
CA ASP A 3 8.64 -20.84 4.87
C ASP A 3 8.75 -20.30 6.30
N PHE A 4 7.64 -20.23 7.03
CA PHE A 4 7.64 -19.89 8.46
C PHE A 4 8.53 -20.85 9.28
N LEU A 5 8.43 -22.16 9.04
CA LEU A 5 9.23 -23.16 9.76
C LEU A 5 10.69 -23.21 9.27
N LYS A 6 10.98 -22.77 8.03
CA LYS A 6 12.37 -22.52 7.60
C LYS A 6 13.00 -21.37 8.39
N THR A 7 12.23 -20.30 8.66
CA THR A 7 12.70 -19.13 9.42
C THR A 7 12.76 -19.41 10.92
N PHE A 8 11.80 -20.16 11.46
CA PHE A 8 11.66 -20.46 12.89
C PHE A 8 11.63 -21.98 13.15
N PRO A 9 12.75 -22.69 12.94
CA PRO A 9 12.80 -24.16 13.06
C PRO A 9 12.50 -24.65 14.48
N GLN A 10 12.77 -23.85 15.52
CA GLN A 10 12.46 -24.18 16.92
C GLN A 10 10.96 -24.33 17.20
N LEU A 11 10.10 -23.91 16.28
CA LEU A 11 8.65 -24.02 16.39
C LEU A 11 8.10 -25.23 15.61
N GLU A 12 8.95 -26.18 15.22
CA GLU A 12 8.49 -27.43 14.61
C GLU A 12 7.50 -28.17 15.52
N GLY A 13 6.45 -28.76 14.94
CA GLY A 13 5.39 -29.45 15.67
C GLY A 13 4.25 -28.55 16.17
N ILE A 14 4.35 -27.22 16.07
CA ILE A 14 3.19 -26.35 16.36
C ILE A 14 2.09 -26.53 15.31
N LYS A 15 0.83 -26.44 15.75
CA LYS A 15 -0.34 -26.46 14.87
C LYS A 15 -0.87 -25.03 14.68
N PHE A 16 -0.88 -24.55 13.44
CA PHE A 16 -1.64 -23.34 13.08
C PHE A 16 -3.14 -23.61 13.27
N THR A 17 -3.79 -22.84 14.14
CA THR A 17 -5.23 -23.01 14.43
C THR A 17 -6.11 -22.19 13.49
N HIS A 18 -5.59 -21.05 13.02
CA HIS A 18 -6.32 -20.11 12.17
C HIS A 18 -5.40 -19.53 11.10
N GLY A 19 -6.00 -19.18 9.97
CA GLY A 19 -5.41 -18.33 8.95
C GLY A 19 -6.44 -17.30 8.54
N TRP A 20 -5.99 -16.09 8.24
CA TRP A 20 -6.85 -15.03 7.75
C TRP A 20 -6.20 -14.32 6.58
N GLY A 21 -7.05 -13.72 5.75
CA GLY A 21 -6.66 -12.86 4.65
C GLY A 21 -7.81 -11.91 4.37
N GLY A 22 -7.52 -10.84 3.65
CA GLY A 22 -8.51 -9.84 3.32
C GLY A 22 -8.03 -8.97 2.17
N ALA A 23 -8.98 -8.31 1.51
CA ALA A 23 -8.66 -7.30 0.53
C ALA A 23 -7.96 -6.12 1.21
N ILE A 24 -6.93 -5.60 0.56
CA ILE A 24 -6.30 -4.33 0.92
C ILE A 24 -6.57 -3.34 -0.20
N ASP A 25 -6.82 -2.08 0.17
CA ASP A 25 -6.75 -0.99 -0.78
C ASP A 25 -5.28 -0.68 -1.11
N THR A 26 -5.00 -0.34 -2.36
CA THR A 26 -3.67 -0.01 -2.86
C THR A 26 -3.74 1.20 -3.76
N CYS A 27 -2.74 2.08 -3.63
CA CYS A 27 -2.55 3.20 -4.53
C CYS A 27 -1.17 3.11 -5.18
N SER A 28 -0.97 3.80 -6.30
CA SER A 28 0.31 3.80 -7.01
C SER A 28 1.49 4.32 -6.18
N ARG A 29 1.25 5.03 -5.07
CA ARG A 29 2.29 5.55 -4.17
C ARG A 29 2.57 4.64 -2.97
N PHE A 30 1.87 3.52 -2.82
CA PHE A 30 2.05 2.61 -1.68
C PHE A 30 2.00 3.29 -0.29
N SER A 31 1.30 4.42 -0.19
CA SER A 31 1.20 5.23 1.02
C SER A 31 -0.13 5.98 1.06
N PRO A 32 -0.63 6.34 2.26
CA PRO A 32 -1.92 7.00 2.39
C PRO A 32 -1.96 8.34 1.66
N PHE A 33 -3.13 8.70 1.16
CA PHE A 33 -3.40 10.02 0.58
C PHE A 33 -4.75 10.55 1.07
N TRP A 34 -4.86 11.88 1.14
CA TRP A 34 -6.00 12.58 1.70
C TRP A 34 -6.74 13.36 0.64
N GLY A 35 -8.02 13.62 0.86
CA GLY A 35 -8.75 14.63 0.12
C GLY A 35 -10.09 14.93 0.77
N THR A 36 -10.77 15.90 0.19
CA THR A 36 -12.12 16.26 0.57
C THR A 36 -13.09 16.04 -0.59
N ALA A 37 -14.37 15.88 -0.28
CA ALA A 37 -15.46 15.68 -1.23
C ALA A 37 -16.72 16.40 -0.74
N MET A 38 -17.74 16.47 -1.61
CA MET A 38 -19.05 17.05 -1.30
C MET A 38 -18.99 18.51 -0.82
N GLY A 39 -18.15 19.32 -1.47
CA GLY A 39 -17.91 20.71 -1.08
C GLY A 39 -17.27 20.80 0.31
N GLU A 40 -16.20 20.03 0.52
CA GLU A 40 -15.37 20.02 1.75
C GLU A 40 -16.06 19.48 3.02
N LYS A 41 -17.28 18.96 2.90
CA LYS A 41 -18.04 18.37 4.02
C LYS A 41 -17.63 16.94 4.38
N VAL A 42 -16.91 16.28 3.49
CA VAL A 42 -16.41 14.92 3.69
C VAL A 42 -14.91 14.95 3.51
N SER A 43 -14.17 14.44 4.49
CA SER A 43 -12.74 14.20 4.41
C SER A 43 -12.49 12.70 4.40
N TYR A 44 -11.51 12.27 3.61
CA TYR A 44 -11.16 10.86 3.48
C TYR A 44 -9.64 10.68 3.46
N VAL A 45 -9.23 9.51 3.92
CA VAL A 45 -7.88 8.97 3.77
C VAL A 45 -7.98 7.56 3.20
N LEU A 46 -7.26 7.31 2.12
CA LEU A 46 -7.28 6.06 1.35
C LEU A 46 -5.84 5.65 0.99
N GLY A 47 -5.65 4.46 0.42
CA GLY A 47 -4.36 4.00 -0.08
C GLY A 47 -3.38 3.54 0.99
N PHE A 48 -3.87 3.08 2.15
CA PHE A 48 -3.00 2.66 3.26
C PHE A 48 -2.03 1.53 2.89
N THR A 49 -2.35 0.71 1.88
CA THR A 49 -1.44 -0.29 1.31
C THR A 49 -0.69 -1.14 2.34
N GLY A 50 -1.42 -1.65 3.34
CA GLY A 50 -0.84 -2.48 4.42
C GLY A 50 -0.23 -1.72 5.61
N LEU A 51 -0.12 -0.39 5.54
CA LEU A 51 0.42 0.48 6.61
C LEU A 51 -0.67 1.07 7.53
N GLY A 52 -1.90 0.60 7.38
CA GLY A 52 -3.10 1.14 8.03
C GLY A 52 -2.95 1.29 9.53
N VAL A 53 -2.68 0.19 10.24
CA VAL A 53 -2.71 0.14 11.71
C VAL A 53 -1.83 1.22 12.36
N GLY A 54 -0.60 1.42 11.86
CA GLY A 54 0.31 2.44 12.39
C GLY A 54 -0.05 3.87 11.95
N ALA A 55 -0.51 4.04 10.70
CA ALA A 55 -0.73 5.36 10.12
C ALA A 55 -2.15 5.92 10.38
N THR A 56 -3.12 5.12 10.81
CA THR A 56 -4.53 5.53 10.92
C THR A 56 -4.72 6.74 11.84
N ARG A 57 -3.99 6.82 12.95
CA ARG A 57 -4.08 7.98 13.86
C ARG A 57 -3.70 9.29 13.15
N PHE A 58 -2.55 9.30 12.50
CA PHE A 58 -2.09 10.45 11.71
C PHE A 58 -3.08 10.75 10.57
N GLY A 59 -3.58 9.69 9.91
CA GLY A 59 -4.66 9.76 8.92
C GLY A 59 -5.87 10.54 9.42
N ALA A 60 -6.37 10.20 10.60
CA ALA A 60 -7.53 10.82 11.22
C ALA A 60 -7.25 12.28 11.63
N GLU A 61 -6.11 12.55 12.26
CA GLU A 61 -5.74 13.92 12.67
C GLU A 61 -5.66 14.89 11.48
N VAL A 62 -5.07 14.45 10.35
CA VAL A 62 -5.07 15.24 9.11
C VAL A 62 -6.49 15.44 8.57
N MET A 63 -7.34 14.41 8.60
CA MET A 63 -8.71 14.55 8.12
C MET A 63 -9.51 15.59 8.91
N LEU A 64 -9.32 15.64 10.23
CA LEU A 64 -9.94 16.64 11.10
C LEU A 64 -9.40 18.04 10.81
N ASP A 65 -8.08 18.21 10.72
CA ASP A 65 -7.46 19.49 10.36
C ASP A 65 -7.99 20.00 9.00
N LEU A 66 -8.21 19.10 8.02
CA LEU A 66 -8.79 19.44 6.72
C LEU A 66 -10.28 19.84 6.80
N LEU A 67 -11.08 19.18 7.64
CA LEU A 67 -12.50 19.52 7.83
C LEU A 67 -12.67 20.87 8.53
N ASP A 68 -11.79 21.18 9.48
CA ASP A 68 -11.79 22.43 10.23
C ASP A 68 -11.13 23.59 9.45
N GLY A 69 -10.58 23.33 8.26
CA GLY A 69 -9.91 24.33 7.43
C GLY A 69 -8.60 24.84 8.03
N LEU A 70 -7.91 24.03 8.85
CA LEU A 70 -6.72 24.42 9.57
C LEU A 70 -5.44 24.27 8.72
N ASP A 71 -4.59 25.30 8.78
CA ASP A 71 -3.25 25.25 8.20
C ASP A 71 -2.24 24.79 9.26
N THR A 72 -1.99 23.49 9.31
CA THR A 72 -1.11 22.82 10.28
C THR A 72 0.12 22.24 9.60
N GLU A 73 1.13 21.85 10.38
CA GLU A 73 2.30 21.14 9.85
C GLU A 73 1.89 19.88 9.07
N ARG A 74 0.88 19.16 9.56
CA ARG A 74 0.40 17.93 8.93
C ARG A 74 -0.29 18.22 7.59
N THR A 75 -1.13 19.26 7.50
CA THR A 75 -1.81 19.63 6.23
C THR A 75 -0.87 20.26 5.19
N ARG A 76 0.34 20.66 5.61
CA ARG A 76 1.41 21.18 4.72
C ARG A 76 2.24 20.09 4.05
N LEU A 77 2.22 18.87 4.55
CA LEU A 77 3.03 17.77 4.00
C LEU A 77 2.67 17.46 2.54
N GLU A 78 3.70 17.21 1.72
CA GLU A 78 3.52 16.92 0.30
C GLU A 78 2.66 15.67 0.07
N MET A 79 2.81 14.65 0.91
CA MET A 79 2.02 13.42 0.85
C MET A 79 0.52 13.65 1.10
N VAL A 80 0.18 14.69 1.87
CA VAL A 80 -1.21 15.10 2.15
C VAL A 80 -1.78 15.89 0.97
N ARG A 81 -0.97 16.78 0.38
CA ARG A 81 -1.41 17.70 -0.68
C ARG A 81 -1.43 17.08 -2.07
N LYS A 82 -0.62 16.06 -2.35
CA LYS A 82 -0.54 15.41 -3.66
C LYS A 82 -1.33 14.11 -3.71
N LYS A 83 -2.03 13.87 -4.83
CA LYS A 83 -2.71 12.61 -5.12
C LYS A 83 -1.80 11.57 -5.78
N PRO A 84 -1.99 10.26 -5.53
CA PRO A 84 -1.30 9.22 -6.28
C PRO A 84 -1.71 9.28 -7.76
N PHE A 85 -0.82 8.81 -8.64
CA PHE A 85 -1.14 8.72 -10.06
C PHE A 85 -2.25 7.68 -10.28
N PRO A 86 -3.30 7.98 -11.06
CA PRO A 86 -4.36 7.01 -11.31
C PRO A 86 -3.80 5.80 -12.07
N PHE A 87 -4.26 4.60 -11.72
CA PHE A 87 -3.94 3.42 -12.52
C PHE A 87 -4.43 3.62 -13.96
N PRO A 88 -3.70 3.11 -14.97
CA PRO A 88 -4.12 3.25 -16.37
C PRO A 88 -5.49 2.59 -16.58
N PRO A 89 -6.26 3.01 -17.59
CA PRO A 89 -7.53 2.37 -17.92
C PRO A 89 -7.34 0.92 -18.42
N GLU A 90 -8.42 0.14 -18.43
CA GLU A 90 -8.43 -1.17 -19.09
C GLU A 90 -8.21 -1.02 -20.61
N PRO A 91 -7.51 -1.96 -21.28
CA PRO A 91 -7.02 -3.26 -20.79
C PRO A 91 -5.61 -3.23 -20.18
N PHE A 92 -4.95 -2.07 -20.16
CA PHE A 92 -3.56 -1.96 -19.71
C PHE A 92 -3.42 -2.27 -18.23
N ARG A 93 -4.40 -1.85 -17.40
CA ARG A 93 -4.43 -2.17 -15.97
C ARG A 93 -4.34 -3.66 -15.71
N TRP A 94 -5.22 -4.44 -16.34
CA TRP A 94 -5.20 -5.91 -16.23
C TRP A 94 -3.84 -6.47 -16.62
N LEU A 95 -3.26 -6.03 -17.73
CA LEU A 95 -1.96 -6.51 -18.19
C LEU A 95 -0.86 -6.23 -17.16
N PHE A 96 -0.79 -5.00 -16.64
CA PHE A 96 0.21 -4.61 -15.65
C PHE A 96 0.05 -5.35 -14.32
N VAL A 97 -1.18 -5.53 -13.84
CA VAL A 97 -1.45 -6.28 -12.60
C VAL A 97 -0.98 -7.73 -12.74
N ASN A 98 -1.35 -8.41 -13.82
CA ASN A 98 -0.94 -9.81 -14.04
C ASN A 98 0.58 -9.95 -14.19
N LEU A 99 1.22 -9.04 -14.95
CA LEU A 99 2.67 -9.05 -15.12
C LEU A 99 3.40 -8.84 -13.78
N THR A 100 2.88 -7.95 -12.93
CA THR A 100 3.44 -7.67 -11.61
C THR A 100 3.25 -8.85 -10.67
N GLN A 101 2.05 -9.45 -10.62
CA GLN A 101 1.80 -10.66 -9.82
C GLN A 101 2.70 -11.82 -10.23
N TRP A 102 2.84 -12.07 -11.54
CA TRP A 102 3.76 -13.09 -12.05
C TRP A 102 5.22 -12.82 -11.63
N SER A 103 5.63 -11.55 -11.71
CA SER A 103 6.99 -11.14 -11.35
C SER A 103 7.27 -11.27 -9.86
N LEU A 104 6.30 -10.91 -9.01
CA LEU A 104 6.38 -11.07 -7.56
C LEU A 104 6.45 -12.54 -7.18
N HIS A 105 5.58 -13.39 -7.73
CA HIS A 105 5.60 -14.84 -7.47
C HIS A 105 6.97 -15.45 -7.83
N ARG A 106 7.55 -15.04 -8.96
CA ARG A 106 8.89 -15.49 -9.36
C ARG A 106 9.99 -14.96 -8.43
N ALA A 107 9.85 -13.74 -7.92
CA ALA A 107 10.77 -13.18 -6.95
C ALA A 107 10.70 -13.93 -5.61
N ASP A 108 9.51 -14.32 -5.16
CA ASP A 108 9.31 -15.13 -3.94
C ASP A 108 9.94 -16.52 -4.07
N GLU A 109 9.79 -17.16 -5.23
CA GLU A 109 10.39 -18.48 -5.49
C GLU A 109 11.92 -18.45 -5.59
N THR A 110 12.48 -17.43 -6.22
CA THR A 110 13.91 -17.38 -6.59
C THR A 110 14.76 -16.47 -5.70
N GLY A 111 14.12 -15.64 -4.87
CA GLY A 111 14.76 -14.56 -4.13
C GLY A 111 15.30 -13.42 -5.00
N LYS A 112 15.01 -13.41 -6.31
CA LYS A 112 15.58 -12.45 -7.27
C LYS A 112 14.49 -11.63 -7.98
N ARG A 113 14.56 -10.31 -7.84
CA ARG A 113 13.71 -9.37 -8.60
C ARG A 113 14.08 -9.35 -10.08
N ASN A 114 13.09 -9.51 -10.95
CA ASN A 114 13.27 -9.44 -12.40
C ASN A 114 13.35 -7.98 -12.90
N ILE A 115 13.62 -7.80 -14.21
CA ILE A 115 13.74 -6.48 -14.83
C ILE A 115 12.47 -5.65 -14.66
N TRP A 116 11.30 -6.28 -14.75
CA TRP A 116 10.01 -5.61 -14.59
C TRP A 116 9.88 -4.95 -13.22
N LEU A 117 10.16 -5.68 -12.13
CA LEU A 117 10.10 -5.12 -10.77
C LEU A 117 11.11 -3.98 -10.59
N ARG A 118 12.34 -4.12 -11.09
CA ARG A 118 13.35 -3.05 -11.02
C ARG A 118 12.93 -1.78 -11.76
N VAL A 119 12.22 -1.94 -12.88
CA VAL A 119 11.65 -0.80 -13.61
C VAL A 119 10.54 -0.14 -12.79
N LEU A 120 9.64 -0.92 -12.19
CA LEU A 120 8.61 -0.36 -11.30
C LEU A 120 9.20 0.38 -10.11
N ASP A 121 10.24 -0.19 -9.48
CA ASP A 121 10.98 0.43 -8.37
C ASP A 121 11.56 1.80 -8.80
N ARG A 122 12.14 1.89 -10.01
CA ARG A 122 12.68 3.13 -10.59
C ARG A 122 11.62 4.21 -10.82
N PHE A 123 10.37 3.82 -11.03
CA PHE A 123 9.25 4.75 -11.19
C PHE A 123 8.51 5.06 -9.89
N GLY A 124 9.02 4.61 -8.73
CA GLY A 124 8.39 4.86 -7.43
C GLY A 124 7.11 4.04 -7.20
N LEU A 125 6.90 3.00 -8.02
CA LEU A 125 5.82 2.01 -7.91
C LEU A 125 6.34 0.73 -7.22
N GLY A 126 7.51 0.81 -6.59
CA GLY A 126 8.21 -0.32 -6.02
C GLY A 126 7.71 -0.69 -4.63
N PHE A 127 7.57 -1.99 -4.39
CA PHE A 127 7.34 -2.59 -3.07
C PHE A 127 8.64 -2.66 -2.24
N ASP A 128 9.55 -1.70 -2.41
CA ASP A 128 10.72 -1.57 -1.54
C ASP A 128 10.30 -0.73 -0.32
N SER A 129 10.24 -1.42 0.83
CA SER A 129 10.21 -0.79 2.15
C SER A 129 11.61 -0.40 2.59
#